data_AF-A0A7Y6E4F9-F1
#
_entry.id   AF-A0A7Y6E4F9-F1
#
_cell.length_a   1.000
_cell.length_b   1.000
_cell.length_c   1.000
_cell.angle_alpha   90.00
_cell.angle_beta   90.00
_cell.angle_gamma   90.00
#
_symmetry.space_group_name_H-M   'P 1'
#
loop_
_entity.id
_entity.type
_entity.pdbx_description
1 polymer ?
#
loop_
_entity_poly.entity_id
_entity_poly.type
_entity_poly.pdbx_seq_one_letter_code
_entity_poly.pdbx_strand_id
1 'polypeptide(L)' 'MTARELPHPRSGSARSDPGTPVHDLVGIGIGPFNLALAALADRVGGLRTLVLDRAAEFRWHPGLLIDGTTLQVPFLADL' A
#
# COMPACT_ATOMS: atom_id res chain seq x y z
N MET A 1 -24.27 -12.18 -8.67
CA MET A 1 -22.90 -12.72 -8.74
C MET A 1 -22.19 -12.31 -7.46
N THR A 2 -22.40 -13.07 -6.39
CA THR A 2 -21.96 -12.72 -5.03
C THR A 2 -20.48 -13.07 -4.88
N ALA A 3 -19.65 -12.07 -4.57
CA ALA A 3 -18.26 -12.30 -4.21
C ALA A 3 -18.22 -13.25 -3.01
N ARG A 4 -17.61 -14.43 -3.24
CA ARG A 4 -17.46 -15.47 -2.24
C ARG A 4 -16.33 -15.02 -1.31
N GLU A 5 -16.62 -14.84 -0.03
CA GLU A 5 -15.61 -14.52 0.99
C GLU A 5 -14.48 -15.54 0.91
N LEU A 6 -13.25 -15.05 0.71
CA LEU A 6 -12.05 -15.87 0.73
C LEU A 6 -11.70 -16.16 2.20
N PRO A 7 -11.55 -17.43 2.61
CA PRO A 7 -11.10 -17.76 3.96
C PRO A 7 -9.68 -17.24 4.17
N HIS A 8 -9.52 -16.35 5.16
CA HIS A 8 -8.23 -15.80 5.54
C HIS A 8 -7.35 -16.87 6.19
N PRO A 9 -6.04 -16.92 5.90
CA PRO A 9 -5.13 -17.86 6.54
C PRO A 9 -5.07 -17.61 8.04
N ARG A 10 -5.57 -18.57 8.83
CA ARG A 10 -5.30 -18.61 10.27
C ARG A 10 -3.89 -19.13 10.48
N SER A 11 -2.98 -18.31 11.01
CA SER A 11 -1.74 -18.82 11.60
C SER A 11 -1.10 -17.82 12.58
N GLY A 12 -0.86 -18.29 13.81
CA GLY A 12 0.27 -17.86 14.63
C GLY A 12 -0.03 -16.88 15.77
N SER A 13 -0.02 -17.39 17.00
CA SER A 13 -0.12 -16.63 18.25
C SER A 13 1.14 -15.79 18.54
N ALA A 14 1.37 -14.75 17.74
CA ALA A 14 2.10 -13.59 18.26
C ALA A 14 1.22 -12.98 19.34
N ARG A 15 1.75 -12.85 20.56
CA ARG A 15 1.04 -12.29 21.72
C ARG A 15 0.57 -10.88 21.37
N SER A 16 -0.66 -10.75 20.88
CA SER A 16 -1.30 -9.47 20.61
C SER A 16 -1.66 -8.87 21.95
N ASP A 17 -1.05 -7.73 22.27
CA ASP A 17 -1.55 -6.88 23.35
C ASP A 17 -3.05 -6.62 23.06
N PRO A 18 -3.98 -6.94 23.99
CA PRO A 18 -5.42 -6.96 23.69
C PRO A 18 -6.00 -5.63 23.17
N GLY A 19 -5.24 -4.53 23.24
CA GLY A 19 -5.61 -3.23 22.65
C GLY A 19 -4.97 -2.90 21.30
N THR A 20 -3.98 -3.66 20.81
CA THR A 20 -3.28 -3.33 19.54
C THR A 20 -3.84 -4.16 18.38
N PRO A 21 -4.56 -3.53 17.44
CA PRO A 21 -5.25 -4.26 16.41
C PRO A 21 -4.24 -4.72 15.33
N VAL A 22 -4.24 -6.00 14.93
CA VAL A 22 -3.27 -6.60 13.96
C VAL A 22 -3.59 -6.20 12.52
N HIS A 23 -2.60 -5.80 11.71
CA HIS A 23 -2.79 -5.46 10.29
C HIS A 23 -2.73 -6.71 9.42
N ASP A 24 -3.58 -6.79 8.40
CA ASP A 24 -3.59 -7.89 7.42
C ASP A 24 -2.47 -7.71 6.37
N LEU A 25 -2.08 -6.46 6.11
CA LEU A 25 -1.02 -6.09 5.18
C LEU A 25 -0.19 -4.94 5.75
N VAL A 26 1.13 -5.10 5.73
CA VAL A 26 2.07 -4.00 6.01
C VAL A 26 3.01 -3.83 4.82
N GLY A 27 2.97 -2.66 4.19
CA GLY A 27 3.91 -2.23 3.14
C GLY A 27 5.06 -1.43 3.73
N ILE A 28 6.29 -1.70 3.27
CA ILE A 28 7.49 -0.94 3.65
C ILE A 28 8.00 -0.18 2.42
N GLY A 29 8.09 1.14 2.56
CA GLY A 29 8.33 2.11 1.51
C GLY A 29 7.03 2.59 0.87
N ILE A 30 6.80 3.90 0.82
CA ILE A 30 5.72 4.57 0.09
C ILE A 30 6.29 5.06 -1.24
N GLY A 31 6.60 4.11 -2.13
CA GLY A 31 6.85 4.36 -3.54
C GLY A 31 5.58 4.22 -4.37
N PRO A 32 5.62 4.46 -5.70
CA PRO A 32 4.44 4.37 -6.57
C PRO A 32 3.67 3.06 -6.42
N PHE A 33 4.36 1.92 -6.35
CA PHE A 33 3.69 0.61 -6.26
C PHE A 33 2.95 0.37 -4.95
N ASN A 34 3.55 0.71 -3.80
CA ASN A 34 2.86 0.56 -2.52
C ASN A 34 1.79 1.64 -2.32
N LEU A 35 1.96 2.82 -2.92
CA LEU A 35 0.92 3.85 -2.97
C LEU A 35 -0.29 3.38 -3.79
N ALA A 36 -0.05 2.76 -4.95
CA ALA A 36 -1.08 2.13 -5.76
C ALA A 36 -1.81 0.99 -5.02
N LEU A 37 -1.04 0.11 -4.38
CA LEU A 37 -1.59 -0.97 -3.57
C LEU A 37 -2.45 -0.41 -2.41
N ALA A 38 -2.01 0.65 -1.74
CA ALA A 38 -2.78 1.31 -0.69
C ALA A 38 -4.10 1.89 -1.23
N ALA A 39 -4.06 2.56 -2.39
CA ALA A 39 -5.25 3.13 -3.03
C ALA A 39 -6.27 2.05 -3.43
N LEU A 40 -5.81 0.90 -3.90
CA LEU A 40 -6.67 -0.25 -4.19
C LEU A 40 -7.21 -0.88 -2.90
N ALA A 41 -6.36 -1.05 -1.89
CA ALA A 41 -6.71 -1.65 -0.61
C ALA A 41 -7.75 -0.84 0.17
N ASP A 42 -7.73 0.49 0.08
CA ASP A 42 -8.71 1.38 0.72
C ASP A 42 -10.17 1.08 0.29
N ARG A 43 -10.36 0.48 -0.89
CA ARG A 43 -11.67 0.08 -1.40
C ARG A 43 -12.11 -1.32 -0.95
N VAL A 44 -11.24 -2.06 -0.26
CA VAL A 44 -11.50 -3.43 0.20
C VAL A 44 -11.96 -3.40 1.65
N GLY A 45 -13.27 -3.54 1.85
CA GLY A 45 -13.86 -3.56 3.19
C GLY A 45 -13.25 -4.65 4.08
N GLY A 46 -12.91 -4.28 5.32
CA GLY A 46 -12.36 -5.20 6.32
C GLY A 46 -10.86 -5.49 6.18
N LEU A 47 -10.20 -5.01 5.13
CA LEU A 47 -8.76 -5.16 4.95
C LEU A 47 -8.00 -4.07 5.72
N ARG A 48 -7.27 -4.46 6.76
CA ARG A 48 -6.50 -3.52 7.58
C ARG A 48 -5.09 -3.40 7.07
N THR A 49 -4.81 -2.31 6.37
CA THR A 49 -3.52 -2.03 5.75
C THR A 49 -2.76 -0.92 6.46
N LEU A 50 -1.43 -1.02 6.43
CA LEU A 50 -0.51 0.02 6.87
C LEU A 50 0.64 0.10 5.89
N VAL A 51 1.00 1.30 5.43
CA VAL A 51 2.22 1.53 4.64
C VAL A 51 3.10 2.52 5.36
N LEU A 52 4.37 2.17 5.54
CA LEU A 52 5.35 2.94 6.29
C LEU A 52 6.47 3.39 5.36
N ASP A 53 6.86 4.66 5.43
CA ASP A 53 8.11 5.15 4.83
C ASP A 53 8.98 5.81 5.90
N ARG A 54 10.29 5.82 5.66
CA ARG A 54 11.25 6.57 6.50
C ARG A 54 11.23 8.07 6.17
N ALA A 55 10.93 8.43 4.92
CA ALA A 55 10.83 9.80 4.49
C ALA A 55 9.61 10.48 5.15
N ALA A 56 9.78 11.75 5.55
CA ALA A 56 8.71 12.54 6.16
C ALA A 56 7.64 13.00 5.14
N GLU A 57 8.00 13.01 3.85
CA GLU A 57 7.15 13.45 2.75
C GLU A 57 7.36 12.55 1.53
N PHE A 58 6.29 12.36 0.75
CA PHE A 58 6.38 11.62 -0.50
C PHE A 58 7.08 12.48 -1.57
N ARG A 59 8.21 12.00 -2.07
CA ARG A 59 8.94 12.59 -3.20
C ARG A 59 9.48 11.50 -4.09
N TRP A 60 8.97 11.42 -5.32
CA TRP A 60 9.40 10.41 -6.27
C TRP A 60 10.56 10.92 -7.12
N HIS A 61 11.74 10.31 -6.93
CA HIS A 61 13.00 10.66 -7.58
C HIS A 61 13.27 12.18 -7.71
N PRO A 62 13.30 12.95 -6.61
CA PRO A 62 13.40 14.41 -6.68
C PRO A 62 14.68 14.91 -7.36
N GLY A 63 15.77 14.13 -7.34
CA GLY A 63 17.02 14.46 -8.05
C GLY A 63 16.99 14.24 -9.56
N LEU A 64 15.90 13.67 -10.10
CA LEU A 64 15.70 13.39 -11.53
C LEU A 64 14.55 14.21 -12.14
N LEU A 65 13.99 15.18 -11.39
CA LEU A 65 12.99 16.12 -11.89
C LEU A 65 13.66 17.23 -12.70
N ILE A 66 14.25 16.85 -13.84
CA ILE A 66 14.97 17.75 -14.74
C ILE A 66 13.97 18.39 -15.72
N ASP A 67 14.17 19.67 -16.05
CA ASP A 67 13.31 20.38 -17.00
C ASP A 67 13.19 19.64 -18.34
N GLY A 68 11.95 19.52 -18.82
CA GLY A 68 11.63 18.84 -20.07
C GLY A 68 11.53 17.31 -19.98
N THR A 69 11.78 16.70 -18.82
CA THR A 69 11.63 15.25 -18.64
C THR A 69 10.15 14.86 -18.60
N THR A 70 9.81 13.73 -19.22
CA THR A 70 8.46 13.16 -19.23
C THR A 70 8.48 11.72 -18.69
N LEU A 71 7.31 11.23 -18.28
CA LEU A 71 7.14 9.79 -18.03
C LEU A 71 7.36 9.00 -19.31
N GLN A 72 7.97 7.82 -19.20
CA GLN A 72 8.15 6.89 -20.32
C GLN A 72 6.93 5.99 -20.54
N VAL A 73 5.95 6.07 -19.63
CA VAL A 73 4.69 5.32 -19.66
C VAL A 73 3.51 6.26 -19.90
N PRO A 74 2.43 5.81 -20.58
CA PRO A 74 1.24 6.64 -20.78
C PRO A 74 0.57 6.93 -19.44
N PHE A 75 -0.17 8.05 -19.36
CA PHE A 75 -0.90 8.42 -18.15
C PHE A 75 -1.94 7.38 -17.70
N LEU A 76 -2.35 6.47 -18.59
CA LEU A 76 -3.26 5.37 -18.25
C LEU A 76 -2.62 4.36 -17.27
N ALA A 77 -1.29 4.28 -17.25
CA ALA A 77 -0.55 3.60 -16.19
C ALA A 77 -0.26 4.63 -15.09
N ASP A 78 -1.32 5.08 -14.42
CA ASP A 78 -1.22 6.02 -13.30
C ASP A 78 -0.67 5.31 -12.06
N LEU A 79 -1.48 5.07 -11.03
CA LEU A 79 -1.04 4.38 -9.82
C LEU A 79 -1.27 2.88 -9.98
#